data_AF-A0A349W935-F1
#
_entry.id   AF-A0A349W935-F1
#
_cell.length_a   1.000
_cell.length_b   1.000
_cell.length_c   1.000
_cell.angle_alpha   90.00
_cell.angle_beta   90.00
_cell.angle_gamma   90.00
#
_symmetry.space_group_name_H-M   'P 1'
#
loop_
_entity.id
_entity.type
_entity.pdbx_description
1 polymer ?
#
loop_
_entity_poly.entity_id
_entity_poly.type
_entity_poly.pdbx_seq_one_letter_code
_entity_poly.pdbx_strand_id
1 'polypeptide(L)' 'MARTKNEWATKVLALVQSGNVDAAKAQIKVAPTVGDITRLQSLLDQLPSTPALRQLQAFVEEERA' A
#
# COMPACT_ATOMS: atom_id res chain seq x y z
N MET A 1 16.60 5.93 -14.31
CA MET A 1 15.52 4.95 -14.02
C MET A 1 15.02 5.07 -12.57
N ALA A 2 14.59 6.26 -12.13
CA ALA A 2 14.10 6.49 -10.76
C ALA A 2 12.57 6.59 -10.64
N ARG A 3 11.86 6.84 -11.76
CA ARG A 3 10.40 7.04 -11.78
C ARG A 3 9.61 5.77 -11.44
N THR A 4 10.11 4.59 -11.81
CA THR A 4 9.38 3.33 -11.70
C THR A 4 9.33 2.78 -10.27
N LYS A 5 10.31 3.10 -9.42
CA LYS A 5 10.42 2.53 -8.05
C LYS A 5 9.26 2.96 -7.13
N ASN A 6 8.63 4.09 -7.43
CA ASN A 6 7.51 4.61 -6.63
C ASN A 6 6.16 4.46 -7.33
N GLU A 7 6.13 4.05 -8.60
CA GLU A 7 4.90 4.09 -9.39
C GLU A 7 3.85 3.10 -8.87
N TRP A 8 4.27 1.88 -8.51
CA TRP A 8 3.37 0.88 -7.94
C TRP A 8 2.78 1.37 -6.61
N ALA A 9 3.63 1.78 -5.67
CA ALA A 9 3.18 2.19 -4.33
C ALA A 9 2.24 3.41 -4.40
N THR A 10 2.52 4.34 -5.31
CA THR A 10 1.67 5.52 -5.54
C THR A 10 0.32 5.13 -6.15
N LYS A 11 0.28 4.17 -7.08
CA LYS A 11 -0.97 3.64 -7.66
C LYS A 11 -1.82 2.94 -6.60
N VAL A 12 -1.21 2.11 -5.76
CA VAL A 12 -1.94 1.43 -4.67
C VAL A 12 -2.44 2.45 -3.64
N LEU A 13 -1.64 3.46 -3.28
CA LEU A 13 -2.07 4.55 -2.42
C LEU A 13 -3.31 5.26 -2.98
N ALA A 14 -3.36 5.51 -4.29
CA ALA A 14 -4.52 6.13 -4.93
C ALA A 14 -5.79 5.25 -4.84
N LEU A 15 -5.66 3.92 -4.88
CA LEU A 15 -6.78 3.01 -4.63
C LEU A 15 -7.28 3.13 -3.19
N VAL A 16 -6.36 3.22 -2.22
CA VAL A 16 -6.71 3.41 -0.80
C VAL A 16 -7.42 4.74 -0.58
N GLN A 17 -6.89 5.83 -1.13
CA GLN A 17 -7.46 7.17 -0.99
C GLN A 17 -8.80 7.34 -1.70
N SER A 18 -9.05 6.60 -2.77
CA SER A 18 -10.37 6.55 -3.42
C SER A 18 -11.39 5.66 -2.70
N GLY A 19 -10.99 5.01 -1.59
CA GLY A 19 -11.84 4.10 -0.83
C GLY A 19 -11.96 2.69 -1.43
N ASN A 20 -11.28 2.41 -2.54
CA ASN A 20 -11.28 1.09 -3.18
C ASN A 20 -10.28 0.15 -2.50
N VAL A 21 -10.58 -0.22 -1.25
CA VAL A 21 -9.72 -1.03 -0.39
C VAL A 21 -9.55 -2.45 -0.94
N ASP A 22 -10.58 -3.03 -1.58
CA ASP A 22 -10.48 -4.38 -2.15
C ASP A 22 -9.50 -4.45 -3.33
N ALA A 23 -9.52 -3.45 -4.22
CA ALA A 23 -8.52 -3.36 -5.28
C ALA A 23 -7.11 -3.12 -4.72
N ALA A 24 -6.98 -2.28 -3.68
CA ALA A 24 -5.69 -2.07 -3.02
C ALA A 24 -5.14 -3.38 -2.43
N LYS A 25 -5.98 -4.15 -1.71
CA LYS A 25 -5.60 -5.47 -1.17
C LYS A 25 -5.20 -6.44 -2.27
N ALA A 26 -5.93 -6.48 -3.39
CA ALA A 26 -5.58 -7.33 -4.53
C ALA A 26 -4.21 -6.96 -5.10
N GLN A 27 -3.88 -5.67 -5.22
CA GLN A 27 -2.56 -5.23 -5.68
C GLN A 27 -1.44 -5.58 -4.70
N ILE A 28 -1.67 -5.42 -3.39
CA ILE A 28 -0.68 -5.74 -2.34
C ILE A 28 -0.27 -7.22 -2.41
N LYS A 29 -1.22 -8.14 -2.60
CA LYS A 29 -0.95 -9.59 -2.73
C LYS A 29 -0.06 -9.95 -3.92
N VAL A 30 -0.03 -9.11 -4.95
CA VAL A 30 0.75 -9.32 -6.16
C VAL A 30 1.86 -8.26 -6.30
N ALA A 31 2.32 -7.73 -5.17
CA ALA A 31 3.40 -6.74 -5.16
C ALA A 31 4.64 -7.28 -5.90
N PRO A 32 5.28 -6.48 -6.77
CA PRO A 32 6.44 -6.95 -7.54
C PRO A 32 7.64 -7.28 -6.66
N THR A 33 7.83 -6.52 -5.57
CA THR A 33 8.92 -6.71 -4.62
C THR A 33 8.48 -6.36 -3.20
N VAL A 34 9.13 -6.95 -2.20
CA VAL A 34 8.98 -6.55 -0.78
C VAL A 34 9.28 -5.05 -0.59
N GLY A 35 10.23 -4.51 -1.37
CA GLY A 35 10.56 -3.08 -1.35
C GLY A 35 9.42 -2.18 -1.80
N ASP A 36 8.52 -2.65 -2.66
CA ASP A 36 7.31 -1.93 -3.05
C ASP A 36 6.31 -1.88 -1.89
N ILE A 37 6.14 -2.99 -1.17
CA ILE A 37 5.29 -3.06 0.03
C ILE A 37 5.82 -2.12 1.12
N THR A 38 7.13 -2.12 1.38
CA THR A 38 7.73 -1.18 2.36
C THR A 38 7.53 0.29 1.98
N ARG A 39 7.61 0.64 0.69
CA ARG A 39 7.31 2.01 0.25
C ARG A 39 5.84 2.36 0.46
N LEU A 40 4.93 1.44 0.17
CA LEU A 40 3.51 1.63 0.44
C LEU A 40 3.25 1.86 1.94
N GLN A 41 3.88 1.09 2.82
CA GLN A 41 3.78 1.31 4.28
C GLN A 41 4.18 2.74 4.67
N SER A 42 5.33 3.22 4.20
CA SER A 42 5.76 4.59 4.47
C SER A 42 4.80 5.67 3.95
N LEU A 43 4.04 5.38 2.88
CA LEU A 43 3.01 6.28 2.37
C LEU A 43 1.73 6.22 3.22
N LEU A 44 1.33 5.03 3.67
CA LEU A 44 0.15 4.85 4.54
C LEU A 44 0.35 5.48 5.92
N ASP A 45 1.57 5.44 6.47
CA ASP A 45 1.91 6.06 7.76
C ASP A 45 1.74 7.59 7.76
N GLN A 46 1.72 8.22 6.59
CA GLN A 46 1.48 9.67 6.44
C GLN A 46 0.00 10.03 6.45
N LEU A 47 -0.92 9.06 6.40
CA LEU A 47 -2.36 9.28 6.38
C LEU A 47 -2.94 9.35 7.81
N PRO A 48 -4.11 10.00 7.99
CA PRO A 48 -4.79 10.02 9.28
C PRO A 48 -5.12 8.61 9.77
N SER A 49 -4.82 8.32 11.03
CA SER A 49 -5.05 7.00 11.62
C SER A 49 -6.54 6.72 11.83
N THR A 50 -7.16 6.06 10.86
CA THR A 50 -8.56 5.58 10.93
C THR A 50 -8.60 4.08 11.21
N PRO A 51 -9.70 3.53 11.76
CA PRO A 51 -9.84 2.08 11.96
C PRO A 51 -9.63 1.26 10.69
N ALA A 52 -10.17 1.73 9.55
CA ALA A 52 -10.02 1.05 8.26
C ALA A 52 -8.57 1.07 7.77
N LEU A 53 -7.86 2.19 7.93
CA LEU A 53 -6.45 2.29 7.57
C LEU A 53 -5.58 1.38 8.45
N ARG A 54 -5.87 1.28 9.76
CA ARG A 54 -5.15 0.37 10.66
C ARG A 54 -5.32 -1.09 10.25
N GLN A 55 -6.52 -1.49 9.86
CA GLN A 55 -6.78 -2.84 9.32
C GLN A 55 -6.00 -3.08 8.02
N LEU A 56 -5.95 -2.09 7.14
CA LEU A 56 -5.15 -2.19 5.93
C LEU A 56 -3.65 -2.26 6.23
N GLN A 57 -3.13 -1.45 7.16
CA GLN A 57 -1.72 -1.48 7.57
C GLN A 57 -1.34 -2.85 8.17
N ALA A 58 -2.22 -3.46 8.97
CA ALA A 58 -2.01 -4.82 9.46
C ALA A 58 -1.94 -5.85 8.32
N PHE A 59 -2.84 -5.74 7.34
CA PHE A 59 -2.79 -6.58 6.14
C PHE A 59 -1.51 -6.37 5.32
N VAL A 60 -1.05 -5.14 5.17
CA VAL A 60 0.20 -4.82 4.47
C VAL A 60 1.42 -5.41 5.20
N GLU A 61 1.43 -5.40 6.53
CA GLU A 61 2.48 -6.02 7.34
C GLU A 61 2.49 -7.56 7.19
N GLU A 62 1.32 -8.19 7.14
CA GLU A 62 1.18 -9.64 6.88
C GLU A 62 1.76 -10.03 5.53
N GLU A 63 1.43 -9.30 4.46
CA GLU A 63 1.90 -9.57 3.09
C GLU A 63 3.37 -9.19 2.87
N ARG A 64 3.97 -8.43 3.80
CA ARG A 64 5.41 -8.10 3.78
C ARG A 64 6.28 -9.22 4.33
N ALA A 65 5.76 -9.99 5.29
CA ALA A 65 6.49 -11.02 6.05
C ALA A 65 6.82 -12.26 5.21
#